data_AF-A0AA39Z9L1-F1
#
_entry.id   AF-A0AA39Z9L1-F1
#
_cell.length_a   1.000
_cell.length_b   1.000
_cell.length_c   1.000
_cell.angle_alpha   90.00
_cell.angle_beta   90.00
_cell.angle_gamma   90.00
#
_symmetry.space_group_name_H-M   'P 1'
#
loop_
_entity.id
_entity.type
_entity.pdbx_description
1 polymer ?
#
loop_
_entity_poly.entity_id
_entity_poly.type
_entity_poly.pdbx_seq_one_letter_code
_entity_poly.pdbx_strand_id
1 'polypeptide(L)'
;MPDAPAPTPTPAPAPAPVIRKFKASDLPLTQAKRAAIDSLAHSFKKKGGYDAVRKKVWGDFEGEEAQITKEILEVAEREIEKNPAQLLTLERTKAAALIDGALDRSGVYQRAEELISKLIDRGAIEAQLRELRRAEIGDEEAEKERLLGAKTDEEYAAETAARREERERVRANLVAIEENKRKLEREIKAKEDAKRREEERAAREARRKKEKE
;
A
#
# COMPACT_ATOMS: atom_id res chain seq x y z
N MET A 1 -34.59 -46.41 -34.61
CA MET A 1 -34.26 -45.95 -33.25
C MET A 1 -32.94 -45.18 -33.34
N PRO A 2 -32.95 -43.85 -33.54
CA PRO A 2 -31.72 -43.08 -33.45
C PRO A 2 -31.44 -42.72 -31.98
N ASP A 3 -30.18 -42.92 -31.61
CA ASP A 3 -29.57 -42.73 -30.29
C ASP A 3 -29.77 -41.30 -29.75
N ALA A 4 -30.12 -41.19 -28.47
CA ALA A 4 -30.27 -39.91 -27.78
C ALA A 4 -28.89 -39.32 -27.46
N PRO A 5 -28.62 -38.02 -27.72
CA PRO A 5 -27.36 -37.41 -27.37
C PRO A 5 -27.24 -37.24 -25.85
N ALA A 6 -26.06 -37.58 -25.32
CA ALA A 6 -25.72 -37.52 -23.91
C ALA A 6 -25.88 -36.11 -23.30
N PRO A 7 -26.23 -36.00 -22.00
CA PRO A 7 -26.40 -34.72 -21.34
C PRO A 7 -25.07 -33.98 -21.22
N THR A 8 -25.04 -32.72 -21.65
CA THR A 8 -23.91 -31.81 -21.48
C THR A 8 -23.65 -31.52 -20.00
N PRO A 9 -22.39 -31.43 -19.57
CA PRO A 9 -22.04 -31.15 -18.18
C PRO A 9 -22.49 -29.74 -17.77
N THR A 10 -23.21 -29.65 -16.66
CA THR A 10 -23.60 -28.40 -15.98
C THR A 10 -22.36 -27.52 -15.77
N PRO A 11 -22.37 -26.25 -16.18
CA PRO A 11 -21.25 -25.34 -15.92
C PRO A 11 -21.10 -25.16 -14.40
N ALA A 12 -19.88 -25.36 -13.91
CA ALA A 12 -19.53 -25.19 -12.51
C ALA A 12 -19.87 -23.75 -12.04
N PRO A 13 -20.36 -23.58 -10.80
CA PRO A 13 -20.65 -22.25 -10.26
C PRO A 13 -19.39 -21.39 -10.27
N ALA A 14 -19.52 -20.15 -10.74
CA ALA A 14 -18.44 -19.17 -10.72
C ALA A 14 -17.90 -19.02 -9.27
N PRO A 15 -16.58 -18.95 -9.07
CA PRO A 15 -16.01 -18.83 -7.74
C PRO A 15 -16.51 -17.55 -7.09
N ALA A 16 -17.16 -17.67 -5.92
CA ALA A 16 -17.57 -16.54 -5.11
C ALA A 16 -16.38 -15.61 -4.84
N PRO A 17 -16.60 -14.27 -4.82
CA PRO A 17 -15.52 -13.32 -4.60
C PRO A 17 -14.83 -13.62 -3.26
N VAL A 18 -13.53 -13.88 -3.31
CA VAL A 18 -12.73 -14.15 -2.12
C VAL A 18 -12.61 -12.84 -1.34
N ILE A 19 -13.39 -12.69 -0.28
CA ILE A 19 -13.33 -11.54 0.63
C ILE A 19 -11.97 -11.58 1.34
N ARG A 20 -10.97 -10.91 0.77
CA ARG A 20 -9.65 -10.77 1.40
C ARG A 20 -9.77 -9.79 2.56
N LYS A 21 -9.50 -10.27 3.77
CA LYS A 21 -9.39 -9.42 4.96
C LYS A 21 -8.03 -8.75 4.93
N PHE A 22 -7.96 -7.52 4.45
CA PHE A 22 -6.75 -6.70 4.51
C PHE A 22 -6.46 -6.34 5.98
N LYS A 23 -5.30 -6.73 6.49
CA LYS A 23 -4.86 -6.36 7.84
C LYS A 23 -3.68 -5.40 7.77
N ALA A 24 -3.55 -4.53 8.77
CA ALA A 24 -2.37 -3.68 8.89
C ALA A 24 -1.08 -4.50 8.98
N SER A 25 -1.13 -5.74 9.50
CA SER A 25 -0.02 -6.69 9.56
C SER A 25 0.60 -7.00 8.21
N ASP A 26 -0.18 -6.94 7.14
CA ASP A 26 0.23 -7.37 5.79
C ASP A 26 1.06 -6.29 5.09
N LEU A 27 1.10 -5.07 5.64
CA LEU A 27 1.89 -3.97 5.12
C LEU A 27 3.30 -3.96 5.73
N PRO A 28 4.33 -3.60 4.94
CA PRO A 28 5.71 -3.43 5.41
C PRO A 28 5.88 -2.11 6.19
N LEU A 29 5.12 -1.96 7.27
CA LEU A 29 5.10 -0.78 8.13
C LEU A 29 5.69 -1.08 9.50
N THR A 30 6.15 -0.04 10.18
CA THR A 30 6.56 -0.14 11.59
C THR A 30 5.39 -0.55 12.47
N GLN A 31 5.65 -1.28 13.56
CA GLN A 31 4.60 -1.73 14.50
C GLN A 31 3.72 -0.58 15.01
N ALA A 32 4.32 0.57 15.34
CA ALA A 32 3.59 1.75 15.80
C ALA A 32 2.55 2.25 14.77
N LYS A 33 2.95 2.37 13.49
CA LYS A 33 2.05 2.73 12.39
C LYS A 33 0.93 1.71 12.18
N ARG A 34 1.23 0.41 12.30
CA ARG A 34 0.21 -0.66 12.20
C ARG A 34 -0.83 -0.55 13.31
N ALA A 35 -0.39 -0.37 14.56
CA ALA A 35 -1.28 -0.18 15.70
C ALA A 35 -2.14 1.10 15.57
N ALA A 36 -1.58 2.18 15.04
CA ALA A 36 -2.34 3.42 14.77
C ALA A 36 -3.46 3.19 13.76
N ILE A 37 -3.20 2.46 12.66
CA ILE A 37 -4.22 2.11 11.66
C ILE A 37 -5.33 1.25 12.29
N ASP A 38 -4.96 0.24 13.08
CA ASP A 38 -5.94 -0.65 13.73
C ASP A 38 -6.80 0.11 14.75
N SER A 39 -6.20 1.02 15.52
CA SER A 39 -6.92 1.93 16.43
C SER A 39 -7.91 2.82 15.67
N LEU A 40 -7.47 3.41 14.55
CA LEU A 40 -8.31 4.29 13.74
C LEU A 40 -9.51 3.54 13.15
N ALA A 41 -9.30 2.33 12.64
CA ALA A 41 -10.37 1.46 12.15
C ALA A 41 -11.37 1.09 13.28
N HIS A 42 -10.85 0.82 14.48
CA HIS A 42 -11.70 0.54 15.64
C HIS A 42 -12.50 1.77 16.07
N SER A 43 -11.88 2.96 16.15
CA SER A 43 -12.54 4.24 16.44
C SER A 43 -13.61 4.57 15.40
N PHE A 44 -13.31 4.38 14.11
CA PHE A 44 -14.27 4.59 13.02
C PHE A 44 -15.49 3.67 13.16
N LYS A 45 -15.27 2.40 13.49
CA LYS A 45 -16.35 1.46 13.78
C LYS A 45 -17.18 1.91 14.98
N LYS A 46 -16.52 2.25 16.08
CA LYS A 46 -17.16 2.59 17.36
C LYS A 46 -17.98 3.87 17.28
N LYS A 47 -17.53 4.86 16.50
CA LYS A 47 -18.27 6.11 16.27
C LYS A 47 -19.35 6.00 15.17
N GLY A 48 -19.59 4.80 14.64
CA GLY A 48 -20.69 4.56 13.69
C GLY A 48 -20.37 4.96 12.24
N GLY A 49 -19.10 5.11 11.87
CA GLY A 49 -18.71 5.49 10.50
C GLY A 49 -19.24 4.53 9.44
N TYR A 50 -19.24 3.22 9.70
CA TYR A 50 -19.83 2.22 8.78
C TYR A 50 -21.34 2.39 8.60
N ASP A 51 -22.05 2.73 9.68
CA ASP A 51 -23.50 2.92 9.61
C ASP A 51 -23.86 4.17 8.81
N ALA A 52 -23.10 5.26 9.02
CA ALA A 52 -23.23 6.49 8.25
C ALA A 52 -22.97 6.27 6.75
N VAL A 53 -21.90 5.54 6.41
CA VAL A 53 -21.59 5.18 5.01
C VAL A 53 -22.70 4.31 4.42
N ARG A 54 -23.15 3.28 5.14
CA ARG A 54 -24.25 2.40 4.69
C ARG A 54 -25.52 3.21 4.40
N LYS A 55 -25.88 4.12 5.31
CA LYS A 55 -27.08 4.97 5.16
C LYS A 55 -26.96 5.90 3.96
N LYS A 56 -25.78 6.51 3.74
CA LYS A 56 -25.52 7.37 2.58
C LYS A 56 -25.64 6.58 1.28
N VAL A 57 -24.94 5.45 1.18
CA VAL A 57 -24.97 4.57 -0.01
C VAL A 57 -26.38 4.08 -0.29
N TRP A 58 -27.15 3.72 0.74
CA TRP A 58 -28.54 3.31 0.56
C TRP A 58 -29.41 4.44 0.01
N GLY A 59 -29.28 5.66 0.56
CA GLY A 59 -30.00 6.82 0.04
C GLY A 59 -29.62 7.20 -1.38
N ASP A 60 -28.34 7.09 -1.74
CA ASP A 60 -27.87 7.33 -3.11
C ASP A 60 -28.37 6.23 -4.07
N PHE A 61 -28.44 4.99 -3.58
CA PHE A 61 -28.93 3.84 -4.35
C PHE A 61 -30.43 3.89 -4.65
N GLU A 62 -31.26 4.44 -3.77
CA GLU A 62 -32.71 4.63 -4.02
C GLU A 62 -32.97 5.44 -5.32
N GLY A 63 -32.05 6.32 -5.72
CA GLY A 63 -32.12 7.03 -7.01
C GLY A 63 -31.83 6.17 -8.24
N GLU A 64 -31.03 5.10 -8.09
CA GLU A 64 -30.63 4.20 -9.18
C GLU A 64 -31.36 2.84 -9.14
N GLU A 65 -32.14 2.57 -8.07
CA GLU A 65 -32.91 1.33 -7.86
C GLU A 65 -33.77 0.98 -9.07
N ALA A 66 -34.47 1.96 -9.63
CA ALA A 66 -35.38 1.76 -10.76
C ALA A 66 -34.70 1.17 -12.00
N GLN A 67 -33.42 1.49 -12.23
CA GLN A 67 -32.64 0.93 -13.34
C GLN A 67 -32.38 -0.56 -13.13
N ILE A 68 -31.97 -0.95 -11.92
CA ILE A 68 -31.71 -2.36 -11.59
C ILE A 68 -33.01 -3.16 -11.60
N THR A 69 -34.11 -2.61 -11.05
CA THR A 69 -35.42 -3.26 -11.12
C THR A 69 -35.84 -3.50 -12.57
N LYS A 70 -35.60 -2.54 -13.46
CA LYS A 70 -35.88 -2.70 -14.89
C LYS A 70 -35.05 -3.83 -15.51
N GLU A 71 -33.75 -3.89 -15.22
CA GLU A 71 -32.89 -4.99 -15.70
C GLU A 71 -33.36 -6.36 -15.19
N ILE A 72 -33.78 -6.44 -13.92
CA ILE A 72 -34.33 -7.67 -13.32
C ILE A 72 -35.60 -8.10 -14.07
N LEU A 73 -36.52 -7.16 -14.33
CA LEU A 73 -37.76 -7.44 -15.04
C LEU A 73 -37.49 -7.92 -16.47
N GLU A 74 -36.59 -7.26 -17.21
CA GLU A 74 -36.26 -7.67 -18.58
C GLU A 74 -35.68 -9.09 -18.65
N VAL A 75 -34.86 -9.49 -17.68
CA VAL A 75 -34.32 -10.86 -17.63
C VAL A 75 -35.40 -11.86 -17.24
N ALA A 76 -36.26 -11.50 -16.28
CA ALA A 76 -37.38 -12.34 -15.87
C ALA A 76 -38.37 -12.57 -17.03
N GLU A 77 -38.72 -11.52 -17.76
CA GLU A 77 -39.59 -11.59 -18.95
C GLU A 77 -39.00 -12.51 -20.02
N ARG A 78 -37.70 -12.34 -20.34
CA ARG A 78 -37.01 -13.22 -21.30
C ARG A 78 -37.03 -14.69 -20.88
N GLU A 79 -36.90 -14.98 -19.58
CA GLU A 79 -36.96 -16.36 -19.13
C GLU A 79 -38.37 -16.94 -19.12
N ILE A 80 -39.38 -16.11 -18.85
CA ILE A 80 -40.80 -16.50 -18.99
C ILE A 80 -41.12 -16.82 -20.45
N GLU A 81 -40.64 -16.01 -21.41
CA GLU A 81 -40.80 -16.27 -22.84
C GLU A 81 -40.10 -17.55 -23.30
N LYS A 82 -38.91 -17.81 -22.76
CA LYS A 82 -38.10 -18.97 -23.14
C LYS A 82 -38.64 -20.28 -22.56
N ASN A 83 -39.14 -20.26 -21.32
CA ASN A 83 -39.59 -21.45 -20.59
C ASN A 83 -41.00 -21.28 -19.96
N PRO A 84 -42.04 -20.95 -20.75
CA PRO A 84 -43.35 -20.60 -20.23
C PRO A 84 -44.04 -21.78 -19.54
N ALA A 85 -43.96 -22.97 -20.14
CA ALA A 85 -44.58 -24.18 -19.60
C ALA A 85 -43.96 -24.62 -18.27
N GLN A 86 -42.70 -24.28 -18.00
CA GLN A 86 -42.04 -24.59 -16.74
C GLN A 86 -42.32 -23.51 -15.69
N LEU A 87 -42.17 -22.23 -16.04
CA LEU A 87 -42.30 -21.16 -15.05
C LEU A 87 -43.74 -20.85 -14.65
N LEU A 88 -44.71 -21.02 -15.55
CA LEU A 88 -46.12 -20.70 -15.29
C LEU A 88 -46.92 -21.86 -14.69
N THR A 89 -46.40 -23.08 -14.73
CA THR A 89 -47.06 -24.27 -14.14
C THR A 89 -46.51 -24.63 -12.77
N LEU A 90 -45.26 -24.24 -12.46
CA LEU A 90 -44.66 -24.46 -11.16
C LEU A 90 -45.22 -23.50 -10.09
N GLU A 91 -45.18 -23.96 -8.85
CA GLU A 91 -45.39 -23.13 -7.66
C GLU A 91 -44.54 -21.86 -7.70
N ARG A 92 -45.14 -20.73 -7.31
CA ARG A 92 -44.53 -19.40 -7.38
C ARG A 92 -43.12 -19.33 -6.80
N THR A 93 -42.89 -20.02 -5.67
CA THR A 93 -41.58 -20.04 -5.00
C THR A 93 -40.51 -20.77 -5.81
N LYS A 94 -40.88 -21.87 -6.50
CA LYS A 94 -39.96 -22.63 -7.36
C LYS A 94 -39.66 -21.87 -8.65
N ALA A 95 -40.68 -21.25 -9.25
CA ALA A 95 -40.49 -20.39 -10.42
C ALA A 95 -39.58 -19.20 -10.09
N ALA A 96 -39.79 -18.54 -8.94
CA ALA A 96 -38.93 -17.46 -8.46
C ALA A 96 -37.47 -17.89 -8.30
N ALA A 97 -37.22 -19.09 -7.72
CA ALA A 97 -35.86 -19.61 -7.58
C ALA A 97 -35.17 -19.90 -8.92
N LEU A 98 -35.91 -20.32 -9.94
CA LEU A 98 -35.37 -20.53 -11.29
C LEU A 98 -35.00 -19.22 -11.98
N ILE A 99 -35.86 -18.20 -11.84
CA ILE A 99 -35.60 -16.84 -12.36
C ILE A 99 -34.42 -16.21 -11.61
N ASP A 100 -34.34 -16.36 -10.29
CA ASP A 100 -33.22 -15.90 -9.48
C ASP A 100 -31.89 -16.50 -9.93
N GLY A 101 -31.86 -17.82 -10.17
CA GLY A 101 -30.69 -18.46 -10.75
C GLY A 101 -30.35 -17.97 -12.17
N ALA A 102 -31.33 -17.53 -12.96
CA ALA A 102 -31.09 -16.92 -14.26
C ALA A 102 -30.55 -15.49 -14.15
N LEU A 103 -31.04 -14.71 -13.18
CA LEU A 103 -30.53 -13.39 -12.86
C LEU A 103 -29.05 -13.44 -12.48
N ASP A 104 -28.66 -14.40 -11.63
CA ASP A 104 -27.25 -14.59 -11.24
C ASP A 104 -26.37 -14.92 -12.46
N ARG A 105 -26.82 -15.82 -13.34
CA ARG A 105 -26.09 -16.14 -14.59
C ARG A 105 -26.02 -14.97 -15.57
N SER A 106 -27.02 -14.08 -15.57
CA SER A 106 -27.10 -12.92 -16.46
C SER A 106 -26.23 -11.73 -16.01
N GLY A 107 -25.59 -11.84 -14.84
CA GLY A 107 -24.69 -10.81 -14.35
C GLY A 107 -25.37 -9.61 -13.68
N VAL A 108 -26.69 -9.64 -13.48
CA VAL A 108 -27.46 -8.49 -12.94
C VAL A 108 -26.99 -8.13 -11.53
N TYR A 109 -26.77 -9.13 -10.68
CA TYR A 109 -26.29 -8.91 -9.32
C TYR A 109 -24.88 -8.32 -9.27
N GLN A 110 -24.00 -8.76 -10.17
CA GLN A 110 -22.63 -8.25 -10.28
C GLN A 110 -22.63 -6.79 -10.75
N ARG A 111 -23.49 -6.41 -11.70
CA ARG A 111 -23.67 -5.01 -12.10
C ARG A 111 -24.22 -4.14 -10.97
N ALA A 112 -25.19 -4.65 -10.20
CA ALA A 112 -25.70 -3.96 -9.02
C ALA A 112 -24.61 -3.78 -7.95
N GLU A 113 -23.77 -4.79 -7.72
CA GLU A 113 -22.63 -4.71 -6.79
C GLU A 113 -21.59 -3.67 -7.24
N GLU A 114 -21.28 -3.63 -8.54
CA GLU A 114 -20.38 -2.61 -9.11
C GLU A 114 -20.93 -1.19 -8.96
N LEU A 115 -22.25 -1.03 -9.16
CA LEU A 115 -22.94 0.24 -8.98
C LEU A 115 -22.89 0.69 -7.53
N ILE A 116 -23.26 -0.18 -6.59
CA ILE A 116 -23.14 0.07 -5.14
C ILE A 116 -21.69 0.42 -4.78
N SER A 117 -20.71 -0.29 -5.35
CA SER A 117 -19.29 -0.03 -5.12
C SER A 117 -18.84 1.35 -5.61
N LYS A 118 -19.44 1.88 -6.68
CA LYS A 118 -19.18 3.25 -7.18
C LYS A 118 -19.82 4.32 -6.29
N LEU A 119 -20.95 4.02 -5.66
CA LEU A 119 -21.61 4.91 -4.70
C LEU A 119 -20.82 5.06 -3.38
N ILE A 120 -19.91 4.13 -3.07
CA ILE A 120 -19.04 4.24 -1.90
C ILE A 120 -18.01 5.36 -2.11
N ASP A 121 -18.31 6.52 -1.55
CA ASP A 121 -17.43 7.69 -1.53
C ASP A 121 -16.22 7.48 -0.60
N ARG A 122 -15.13 6.98 -1.17
CA ARG A 122 -13.86 6.75 -0.46
C ARG A 122 -13.28 8.05 0.10
N GLY A 123 -13.50 9.19 -0.57
CA GLY A 123 -13.01 10.49 -0.15
C GLY A 123 -13.70 10.97 1.12
N ALA A 124 -15.01 10.81 1.21
CA ALA A 124 -15.76 11.12 2.43
C ALA A 124 -15.34 10.23 3.61
N ILE A 125 -15.11 8.94 3.38
CA ILE A 125 -14.61 8.00 4.40
C ILE A 125 -13.22 8.46 4.89
N GLU A 126 -12.32 8.79 3.96
CA GLU A 126 -11.00 9.28 4.31
C GLU A 126 -11.03 10.59 5.10
N ALA A 127 -11.89 11.53 4.72
CA ALA A 127 -12.07 12.79 5.44
C ALA A 127 -12.52 12.54 6.90
N GLN A 128 -13.50 11.65 7.10
CA GLN A 128 -13.94 11.24 8.44
C GLN A 128 -12.80 10.57 9.22
N LEU A 129 -12.04 9.67 8.61
CA LEU A 129 -10.87 9.05 9.25
C LEU A 129 -9.82 10.09 9.66
N ARG A 130 -9.57 11.10 8.83
CA ARG A 130 -8.66 12.21 9.16
C ARG A 130 -9.18 13.06 10.31
N GLU A 131 -10.48 13.32 10.38
CA GLU A 131 -11.10 13.99 11.54
C GLU A 131 -10.96 13.17 12.83
N LEU A 132 -11.14 11.86 12.76
CA LEU A 132 -10.88 10.99 13.91
C LEU A 132 -9.42 11.04 14.34
N ARG A 133 -8.50 11.03 13.37
CA ARG A 133 -7.06 11.13 13.67
C ARG A 133 -6.72 12.48 14.30
N ARG A 134 -7.21 13.60 13.75
CA ARG A 134 -7.07 14.94 14.35
C ARG A 134 -7.56 14.98 15.79
N ALA A 135 -8.71 14.36 16.08
CA ALA A 135 -9.23 14.28 17.44
C ALA A 135 -8.41 13.40 18.40
N GLU A 136 -7.62 12.44 17.88
CA GLU A 136 -6.78 11.53 18.68
C GLU A 136 -5.38 12.09 18.97
N ILE A 137 -4.73 12.72 17.99
CA ILE A 137 -3.32 13.18 18.10
C ILE A 137 -3.16 14.71 18.07
N GLY A 138 -4.22 15.45 17.77
CA GLY A 138 -4.19 16.91 17.59
C GLY A 138 -3.88 17.35 16.16
N ASP A 139 -4.23 18.61 15.86
CA ASP A 139 -4.19 19.16 14.50
C ASP A 139 -2.78 19.26 13.93
N GLU A 140 -1.80 19.65 14.75
CA GLU A 140 -0.41 19.85 14.29
C GLU A 140 0.28 18.53 13.91
N GLU A 141 0.09 17.48 14.71
CA GLU A 141 0.69 16.17 14.43
C GLU A 141 -0.02 15.48 13.25
N ALA A 142 -1.35 15.63 13.16
CA ALA A 142 -2.13 15.09 12.06
C ALA A 142 -1.75 15.73 10.70
N GLU A 143 -1.51 17.04 10.66
CA GLU A 143 -1.05 17.69 9.42
C GLU A 143 0.36 17.26 9.01
N LYS A 144 1.26 17.02 9.97
CA LYS A 144 2.59 16.45 9.67
C LYS A 144 2.46 15.04 9.10
N GLU A 145 1.63 14.17 9.69
CA GLU A 145 1.35 12.83 9.16
C GLU A 145 0.76 12.92 7.74
N ARG A 146 -0.18 13.85 7.50
CA ARG A 146 -0.81 14.06 6.19
C ARG A 146 0.21 14.52 5.14
N LEU A 147 1.07 15.48 5.46
CA LEU A 147 2.12 15.97 4.56
C LEU A 147 3.13 14.87 4.22
N LEU A 148 3.53 14.06 5.20
CA LEU A 148 4.39 12.91 4.96
C LEU A 148 3.73 11.85 4.09
N GLY A 149 2.42 11.61 4.28
CA GLY A 149 1.63 10.69 3.47
C GLY A 149 1.35 11.20 2.06
N ALA A 150 1.34 12.52 1.84
CA ALA A 150 1.08 13.15 0.55
C ALA A 150 2.32 13.26 -0.35
N LYS A 151 3.50 12.87 0.15
CA LYS A 151 4.73 12.89 -0.64
C LYS A 151 4.60 12.00 -1.87
N THR A 152 5.00 12.54 -3.02
CA THR A 152 4.98 11.79 -4.28
C THR A 152 6.17 10.84 -4.38
N ASP A 153 6.07 9.83 -5.25
CA ASP A 153 7.17 8.90 -5.49
C ASP A 153 8.44 9.61 -5.97
N GLU A 154 8.29 10.70 -6.73
CA GLU A 154 9.40 11.54 -7.20
C GLU A 154 10.10 12.26 -6.03
N GLU A 155 9.32 12.82 -5.10
CA GLU A 155 9.85 13.45 -3.89
C GLU A 155 10.56 12.44 -2.99
N TYR A 156 10.02 11.22 -2.87
CA TYR A 156 10.66 10.12 -2.14
C TYR A 156 11.97 9.69 -2.79
N ALA A 157 12.02 9.64 -4.12
CA ALA A 157 13.23 9.31 -4.87
C ALA A 157 14.31 10.39 -4.67
N ALA A 158 13.94 11.67 -4.76
CA ALA A 158 14.82 12.80 -4.53
C ALA A 158 15.38 12.81 -3.09
N GLU A 159 14.53 12.61 -2.07
CA GLU A 159 14.95 12.54 -0.67
C GLU A 159 15.91 11.36 -0.44
N THR A 160 15.65 10.22 -1.07
CA THR A 160 16.51 9.04 -0.97
C THR A 160 17.85 9.25 -1.67
N ALA A 161 17.86 9.90 -2.84
CA ALA A 161 19.07 10.27 -3.56
C ALA A 161 19.93 11.26 -2.74
N ALA A 162 19.33 12.31 -2.21
CA ALA A 162 20.01 13.28 -1.35
C ALA A 162 20.65 12.61 -0.12
N ARG A 163 19.93 11.69 0.54
CA ARG A 163 20.49 10.88 1.64
C ARG A 163 21.65 9.99 1.21
N ARG A 164 21.61 9.44 -0.01
CA ARG A 164 22.73 8.64 -0.55
C ARG A 164 23.94 9.52 -0.82
N GLU A 165 23.74 10.67 -1.46
CA GLU A 165 24.80 11.65 -1.71
C GLU A 165 25.43 12.14 -0.41
N GLU A 166 24.63 12.44 0.61
CA GLU A 166 25.14 12.82 1.93
C GLU A 166 25.99 11.71 2.55
N ARG A 167 25.51 10.45 2.51
CA ARG A 167 26.28 9.29 2.98
C ARG A 167 27.56 9.10 2.18
N GLU A 168 27.56 9.36 0.88
CA GLU A 168 28.75 9.30 0.03
C GLU A 168 29.73 10.41 0.35
N ARG A 169 29.26 11.64 0.55
CA ARG A 169 30.09 12.77 1.00
C ARG A 169 30.74 12.50 2.35
N VAL A 170 29.97 11.99 3.32
CA VAL A 170 30.49 11.61 4.64
C VAL A 170 31.55 10.51 4.50
N ARG A 171 31.30 9.47 3.69
CA ARG A 171 32.29 8.41 3.43
C ARG A 171 33.55 8.96 2.75
N ALA A 172 33.42 9.80 1.73
CA ALA A 172 34.54 10.41 1.03
C ALA A 172 35.37 11.30 1.96
N ASN A 173 34.72 12.10 2.82
CA ASN A 173 35.39 12.93 3.81
C ASN A 173 36.18 12.08 4.83
N LEU A 174 35.60 10.98 5.31
CA LEU A 174 36.29 10.06 6.22
C LEU A 174 37.54 9.44 5.58
N VAL A 175 37.43 9.01 4.31
CA VAL A 175 38.58 8.48 3.55
C VAL A 175 39.65 9.55 3.37
N ALA A 176 39.27 10.78 2.99
CA ALA A 176 40.22 11.88 2.81
C ALA A 176 40.95 12.25 4.12
N ILE A 177 40.24 12.25 5.26
CA ILE A 177 40.83 12.48 6.58
C ILE A 177 41.84 11.37 6.90
N GLU A 178 41.51 10.10 6.64
CA GLU A 178 42.41 8.98 6.90
C GLU A 178 43.67 9.03 6.01
N GLU A 179 43.52 9.35 4.73
CA GLU A 179 44.66 9.53 3.82
C GLU A 179 45.58 10.69 4.24
N ASN A 180 45.00 11.81 4.64
CA ASN A 180 45.76 12.96 5.13
C ASN A 180 46.51 12.61 6.43
N LYS A 181 45.89 11.87 7.34
CA LYS A 181 46.55 11.35 8.54
C LYS A 181 47.75 10.47 8.19
N ARG A 182 47.58 9.52 7.26
CA ARG A 182 48.67 8.65 6.79
C ARG A 182 49.82 9.43 6.14
N LYS A 183 49.52 10.49 5.37
CA LYS A 183 50.55 11.36 4.76
C LYS A 183 51.33 12.12 5.83
N LEU A 184 50.65 12.74 6.79
CA LEU A 184 51.29 13.45 7.90
C LEU A 184 52.17 12.52 8.75
N GLU A 185 51.71 11.31 9.06
CA GLU A 185 52.52 10.30 9.77
C GLU A 185 53.80 9.94 9.01
N ARG A 186 53.72 9.77 7.68
CA ARG A 186 54.89 9.51 6.83
C ARG A 186 55.85 10.69 6.80
N GLU A 187 55.34 11.92 6.71
CA GLU A 187 56.16 13.13 6.73
C GLU A 187 56.87 13.34 8.08
N ILE A 188 56.16 13.10 9.20
CA ILE A 188 56.75 13.17 10.55
C ILE A 188 57.88 12.14 10.66
N LYS A 189 57.61 10.88 10.29
CA LYS A 189 58.63 9.82 10.31
C LYS A 189 59.84 10.13 9.44
N ALA A 190 59.62 10.66 8.23
CA ALA A 190 60.71 11.05 7.33
C ALA A 190 61.55 12.21 7.90
N LYS A 191 60.92 13.18 8.55
CA LYS A 191 61.62 14.30 9.22
C LYS A 191 62.41 13.82 10.44
N GLU A 192 61.87 12.90 11.23
CA GLU A 192 62.58 12.29 12.36
C GLU A 192 63.79 11.48 11.90
N ASP A 193 63.63 10.64 10.87
CA ASP A 193 64.72 9.86 10.29
C ASP A 193 65.82 10.76 9.68
N ALA A 194 65.44 11.87 9.05
CA ALA A 194 66.39 12.85 8.51
C ALA A 194 67.20 13.54 9.63
N LYS A 195 66.53 13.97 10.71
CA LYS A 195 67.19 14.55 11.89
C LYS A 195 68.16 13.56 12.52
N ARG A 196 67.74 12.31 12.71
CA ARG A 196 68.61 11.25 13.26
C ARG A 196 69.86 11.01 12.40
N ARG A 197 69.72 11.02 11.07
CA ARG A 197 70.86 10.89 10.14
C ARG A 197 71.78 12.11 10.13
N GLU A 198 71.26 13.30 10.42
CA GLU A 198 72.05 14.52 10.53
C GLU A 198 72.84 14.55 11.85
N GLU A 199 72.19 14.19 12.97
CA GLU A 199 72.83 14.03 14.28
C GLU A 199 73.95 12.96 14.24
N GLU A 200 73.72 11.83 13.57
CA GLU A 200 74.74 10.79 13.40
C GLU A 200 75.94 11.28 12.56
N ARG A 201 75.69 12.06 11.49
CA ARG A 201 76.74 12.67 10.67
C ARG A 201 77.55 13.71 11.46
N ALA A 202 76.87 14.58 12.21
CA ALA A 202 77.51 15.56 13.08
C ALA A 202 78.36 14.89 14.17
N ALA A 203 77.86 13.82 14.80
CA ALA A 203 78.61 13.05 15.79
C ALA A 203 79.85 12.37 15.19
N ARG A 204 79.76 11.86 13.95
CA ARG A 204 80.90 11.25 13.23
C ARG A 204 81.96 12.27 12.84
N GLU A 205 81.55 13.47 12.43
CA GLU A 205 82.48 14.57 12.14
C GLU A 205 83.15 15.12 13.42
N ALA A 206 82.41 15.21 14.53
CA ALA A 206 82.96 15.58 15.83
C ALA A 206 84.00 14.57 16.32
N ARG A 207 83.78 13.26 16.09
CA ARG A 207 84.79 12.21 16.39
C ARG A 207 86.04 12.35 15.52
N ARG A 208 85.89 12.62 14.22
CA ARG A 208 87.02 12.82 13.30
C ARG A 208 87.86 14.07 13.61
N LYS A 209 87.27 15.12 14.18
CA LYS A 209 88.00 16.30 14.63
C LYS A 209 88.81 16.04 15.90
N LYS A 210 88.31 15.19 16.80
CA LYS A 210 89.02 14.79 18.04
C LYS A 210 90.20 13.84 17.84
N GLU A 211 90.30 13.16 16.69
CA GLU A 211 91.44 12.28 16.35
C GLU A 211 92.56 13.00 15.56
N LYS A 212 92.35 14.26 15.17
CA LYS A 212 93.32 15.07 14.42
C LYS A 212 94.02 16.16 15.26
N GLU A 213 93.70 16.19 16.55
CA GLU A 213 94.33 17.03 17.59
C GLU A 213 95.19 16.12 18.48
#